data_AF-A0A9D1Y745-F1
#
_entry.id   AF-A0A9D1Y745-F1
#
_cell.length_a   1.000
_cell.length_b   1.000
_cell.length_c   1.000
_cell.angle_alpha   90.00
_cell.angle_beta   90.00
_cell.angle_gamma   90.00
#
_symmetry.space_group_name_H-M   'P 1'
#
loop_
_entity.id
_entity.type
_entity.pdbx_description
1 polymer ?
#
loop_
_entity_poly.entity_id
_entity_poly.type
_entity_poly.pdbx_seq_one_letter_code
_entity_poly.pdbx_strand_id
1 'polypeptide(L)'
;MIDSNSSFQQLIDALETLPPKAQQALSWMSQNRQLVEELTEGEPVPLETLRQIQARALQREDYLLFLLALYQEKREQEKQSI
;
A
#
# COMPACT_ATOMS: atom_id res chain seq x y z
N MET A 1 11.23 -10.46 -15.48
CA MET A 1 10.76 -9.10 -15.14
C MET A 1 9.36 -9.25 -14.61
N ILE A 2 9.17 -9.10 -13.31
CA ILE A 2 7.83 -9.01 -12.73
C ILE A 2 7.48 -7.52 -12.78
N ASP A 3 6.54 -7.16 -13.65
CA ASP A 3 6.18 -5.76 -13.91
C ASP A 3 5.52 -5.17 -12.67
N SER A 4 6.24 -4.28 -11.96
CA SER A 4 5.70 -3.49 -10.84
C SER A 4 4.44 -2.69 -11.20
N ASN A 5 4.15 -2.51 -12.50
CA ASN A 5 2.90 -1.94 -13.01
C ASN A 5 1.66 -2.78 -12.64
N SER A 6 1.78 -4.10 -12.59
CA SER A 6 0.63 -5.00 -12.40
C SER A 6 0.04 -4.93 -10.99
N SER A 7 0.89 -4.85 -9.95
CA SER A 7 0.48 -4.72 -8.56
C SER A 7 -0.23 -3.40 -8.26
N PHE A 8 0.12 -2.34 -9.00
CA PHE A 8 -0.43 -0.99 -8.85
C PHE A 8 -1.76 -0.84 -9.60
N GLN A 9 -1.87 -1.41 -10.80
CA GLN A 9 -3.11 -1.41 -11.57
C GLN A 9 -4.23 -2.19 -10.88
N GLN A 10 -3.92 -3.34 -10.29
CA GLN A 10 -4.88 -4.12 -9.49
C GLN A 10 -5.35 -3.38 -8.24
N LEU A 11 -4.51 -2.52 -7.66
CA LEU A 11 -4.96 -1.61 -6.61
C LEU A 11 -5.94 -0.62 -7.21
N ILE A 12 -5.59 0.10 -8.29
CA ILE A 12 -6.45 1.08 -8.97
C ILE A 12 -7.85 0.53 -9.30
N ASP A 13 -7.96 -0.68 -9.84
CA ASP A 13 -9.26 -1.25 -10.25
C ASP A 13 -10.18 -1.57 -9.05
N ALA A 14 -9.61 -1.89 -7.88
CA ALA A 14 -10.39 -2.07 -6.66
C ALA A 14 -10.91 -0.72 -6.10
N LEU A 15 -10.40 0.41 -6.59
CA LEU A 15 -10.49 1.72 -5.94
C LEU A 15 -11.64 2.61 -6.43
N GLU A 16 -12.29 2.28 -7.57
CA GLU A 16 -13.53 2.97 -8.01
C GLU A 16 -14.70 2.76 -7.03
N THR A 17 -14.60 1.76 -6.15
CA THR A 17 -15.63 1.44 -5.14
C THR A 17 -15.38 2.08 -3.77
N LEU A 18 -14.25 2.76 -3.59
CA LEU A 18 -13.87 3.30 -2.27
C LEU A 18 -14.44 4.70 -1.99
N PRO A 19 -14.52 5.10 -0.69
CA PRO A 19 -14.85 6.47 -0.30
C PRO A 19 -13.90 7.51 -0.94
N PRO A 20 -14.37 8.75 -1.20
CA PRO A 20 -13.57 9.80 -1.84
C PRO A 20 -12.20 10.05 -1.17
N LYS A 21 -12.13 9.98 0.17
CA LYS A 21 -10.88 10.14 0.92
C LYS A 21 -9.84 9.07 0.56
N ALA A 22 -10.28 7.83 0.34
CA ALA A 22 -9.39 6.74 -0.03
C ALA A 22 -8.93 6.85 -1.49
N GLN A 23 -9.80 7.32 -2.38
CA GLN A 23 -9.44 7.64 -3.77
C GLN A 23 -8.38 8.77 -3.82
N GLN A 24 -8.52 9.79 -2.98
CA GLN A 24 -7.52 10.86 -2.84
C GLN A 24 -6.18 10.33 -2.32
N ALA A 25 -6.19 9.48 -1.29
CA ALA A 25 -4.97 8.87 -0.76
C ALA A 25 -4.25 8.02 -1.80
N LEU A 26 -4.98 7.24 -2.60
CA LEU A 26 -4.41 6.52 -3.72
C LEU A 26 -3.82 7.47 -4.76
N SER A 27 -4.59 8.47 -5.20
CA SER A 27 -4.13 9.43 -6.21
C SER A 27 -2.81 10.08 -5.78
N TRP A 28 -2.71 10.43 -4.49
CA TRP A 28 -1.48 10.92 -3.90
C TRP A 28 -0.35 9.89 -4.00
N MET A 29 -0.57 8.63 -3.61
CA MET A 29 0.46 7.59 -3.71
C MET A 29 0.92 7.36 -5.16
N SER A 30 0.01 7.38 -6.12
CA SER A 30 0.31 7.24 -7.55
C SER A 30 1.18 8.38 -8.06
N GLN A 31 0.88 9.61 -7.66
CA GLN A 31 1.64 10.80 -8.03
C GLN A 31 3.00 10.87 -7.33
N ASN A 32 3.12 10.28 -6.14
CA ASN A 32 4.30 10.33 -5.29
C ASN A 32 4.98 8.96 -5.19
N ARG A 33 4.97 8.17 -6.28
CA ARG A 33 5.45 6.79 -6.28
C ARG A 33 6.87 6.62 -5.71
N GLN A 34 7.81 7.47 -6.12
CA GLN A 34 9.19 7.40 -5.61
C GLN A 34 9.23 7.60 -4.09
N LEU A 35 8.50 8.59 -3.58
CA LEU A 35 8.41 8.83 -2.14
C LEU A 35 7.75 7.65 -1.41
N VAL A 36 6.75 7.01 -1.99
CA VAL A 36 6.14 5.80 -1.43
C VAL A 36 7.15 4.65 -1.35
N GLU A 37 7.94 4.47 -2.40
CA GLU A 37 9.01 3.47 -2.44
C GLU A 37 10.04 3.74 -1.33
N GLU A 38 10.50 4.98 -1.17
CA GLU A 38 11.43 5.43 -0.12
C GLU A 38 10.83 5.28 1.29
N LEU A 39 9.57 5.67 1.51
CA LEU A 39 8.89 5.56 2.81
C LEU A 39 8.69 4.12 3.27
N THR A 40 8.64 3.18 2.32
CA THR A 40 8.47 1.75 2.58
C THR A 40 9.77 0.97 2.41
N GLU A 41 10.87 1.67 2.15
CA GLU A 41 12.21 1.14 2.12
C GLU A 41 12.85 1.29 3.51
N GLY A 42 13.26 0.18 4.10
CA GLY A 42 13.73 0.15 5.48
C GLY A 42 13.76 -1.25 6.04
N GLU A 43 13.82 -1.35 7.37
CA GLU A 43 13.80 -2.63 8.05
C GLU A 43 12.54 -3.43 7.69
N PRO A 44 12.65 -4.75 7.46
CA PRO A 44 11.50 -5.61 7.20
C PRO A 44 10.50 -5.50 8.35
N VAL A 45 9.26 -5.12 8.02
CA VAL A 45 8.17 -5.09 8.99
C VAL A 45 7.46 -6.45 8.93
N PRO A 46 7.24 -7.13 10.07
CA PRO A 46 6.50 -8.38 10.08
C PRO A 46 5.11 -8.24 9.45
N LEU A 47 4.70 -9.22 8.63
CA LEU A 47 3.41 -9.20 7.93
C LEU A 47 2.23 -9.04 8.91
N GLU A 48 2.29 -9.67 10.09
CA GLU A 48 1.27 -9.52 11.13
C GLU A 48 1.18 -8.06 11.61
N THR A 49 2.31 -7.41 11.83
CA THR A 49 2.37 -6.00 12.22
C THR A 49 1.76 -5.11 11.15
N LEU A 50 2.07 -5.34 9.87
CA LEU A 50 1.48 -4.59 8.76
C LEU A 50 -0.05 -4.75 8.72
N ARG A 51 -0.58 -5.95 8.93
CA ARG A 51 -2.03 -6.20 9.01
C ARG A 51 -2.69 -5.50 10.21
N GLN A 52 -2.01 -5.46 11.36
CA GLN A 52 -2.47 -4.71 12.52
C GLN A 52 -2.50 -3.19 12.24
N ILE A 53 -1.49 -2.66 11.56
CA ILE A 53 -1.46 -1.25 11.13
C ILE A 53 -2.62 -0.96 10.17
N GLN A 54 -2.83 -1.80 9.16
CA GLN A 54 -3.94 -1.67 8.21
C GLN A 54 -5.30 -1.62 8.93
N ALA A 55 -5.55 -2.53 9.87
CA ALA A 55 -6.81 -2.55 10.63
C ALA A 55 -7.02 -1.26 11.44
N ARG A 56 -5.97 -0.77 12.12
CA ARG A 56 -6.02 0.49 12.89
C ARG A 56 -6.21 1.70 11.99
N ALA A 57 -5.57 1.73 10.83
CA ALA A 57 -5.69 2.80 9.85
C ALA A 57 -7.11 2.89 9.30
N LEU A 58 -7.73 1.74 8.96
CA LEU A 58 -9.14 1.69 8.53
C LEU A 58 -10.10 2.18 9.61
N GLN A 59 -9.91 1.79 10.87
CA GLN A 59 -10.74 2.26 11.99
C GLN A 59 -10.73 3.78 12.17
N ARG A 60 -9.63 4.44 11.75
CA ARG A 60 -9.44 5.89 11.87
C ARG A 60 -9.70 6.63 10.56
N GLU A 61 -10.15 5.94 9.51
CA GLU A 61 -10.24 6.46 8.14
C GLU A 61 -8.92 7.06 7.61
N ASP A 62 -7.77 6.56 8.10
CA ASP A 62 -6.45 6.96 7.64
C ASP A 62 -6.05 6.12 6.43
N TYR A 63 -6.63 6.46 5.29
CA TYR A 63 -6.44 5.69 4.06
C TYR A 63 -5.03 5.78 3.49
N LEU A 64 -4.27 6.85 3.80
CA LEU A 64 -2.89 6.95 3.37
C LEU A 64 -2.02 5.93 4.10
N LEU A 65 -2.13 5.86 5.43
CA LEU A 65 -1.40 4.87 6.21
C LEU A 65 -1.83 3.44 5.85
N PHE A 66 -3.12 3.22 5.62
CA PHE A 66 -3.64 1.93 5.19
C PHE A 66 -2.99 1.47 3.88
N LEU A 67 -2.98 2.34 2.85
CA LEU A 67 -2.45 1.99 1.54
C LEU A 67 -0.92 1.84 1.55
N LEU A 68 -0.19 2.64 2.35
CA LEU A 68 1.25 2.47 2.57
C LEU A 68 1.57 1.10 3.20
N ALA A 69 0.84 0.72 4.25
CA ALA A 69 1.03 -0.57 4.90
C ALA A 69 0.65 -1.75 3.99
N LEU A 70 -0.37 -1.58 3.14
CA LEU A 70 -0.76 -2.58 2.14
C LEU A 70 0.30 -2.73 1.04
N TYR A 71 0.87 -1.62 0.56
CA TYR A 71 1.95 -1.63 -0.42
C TYR A 71 3.20 -2.33 0.14
N GLN A 72 3.58 -2.01 1.38
CA GLN A 72 4.71 -2.65 2.05
C GLN A 72 4.46 -4.14 2.27
N GLU A 73 3.25 -4.56 2.64
CA GLU A 73 2.91 -5.98 2.81
C GLU A 73 3.14 -6.76 1.52
N LYS A 74 2.68 -6.24 0.38
CA LYS A 74 2.91 -6.87 -0.93
C LYS A 74 4.40 -7.00 -1.24
N ARG A 75 5.20 -5.95 -0.99
CA ARG A 75 6.67 -6.01 -1.19
C ARG A 75 7.33 -7.06 -0.31
N GLU A 76 6.94 -7.18 0.96
CA GLU A 76 7.50 -8.18 1.87
C GLU A 76 7.09 -9.62 1.50
N GLN A 77 5.87 -9.82 1.01
CA GLN A 77 5.43 -11.11 0.46
C GLN A 77 6.21 -11.51 -0.80
N GLU A 78 6.46 -10.54 -1.69
CA GLU A 78 7.27 -10.74 -2.90
C GLU A 78 8.72 -11.13 -2.54
N LYS A 79 9.34 -10.49 -1.53
CA LYS A 79 10.69 -10.82 -1.04
C LYS A 79 10.79 -12.22 -0.42
N GLN A 80 9.74 -12.68 0.28
CA GLN A 80 9.73 -14.01 0.93
C GLN A 80 9.43 -15.16 -0.05
N SER A 81 9.00 -14.85 -1.27
CA SER A 81 8.68 -15.84 -2.32
C SER A 81 9.87 -16.16 -3.24
N ILE A 82 11.05 -15.61 -2.96
CA ILE A 82 12.32 -15.77 -3.69
C ILE A 82 13.32 -16.46 -2.77
#